data_AF-A0A524EFL7-F1
#
_entry.id   AF-A0A524EFL7-F1
#
_cell.length_a   1.000
_cell.length_b   1.000
_cell.length_c   1.000
_cell.angle_alpha   90.00
_cell.angle_beta   90.00
_cell.angle_gamma   90.00
#
_symmetry.space_group_name_H-M   'P 1'
#
loop_
_entity.id
_entity.type
_entity.pdbx_description
1 polymer ?
#
loop_
_entity_poly.entity_id
_entity_poly.type
_entity_poly.pdbx_seq_one_letter_code
_entity_poly.pdbx_strand_id
1 'polypeptide(L)'
;MARCAFCDANFEAGKGDLLLVCPYCGTAQTKEGAKFTDHYMIRVHFPQHEAQTTLLDWVSKQLGVPEDLPTKAHFLGYEQIWYPFWVSRVDASTNYVGLGKDANFHNEWPQRRGAYKNIDFYWKKESGEFTRRHEIKVPAVDNIDPDVAGHPIPTRSKEFFSHSHAEEHGGKVLHSKLDESQAKAKAKEAAYERQTALVLDEVDKIESRDDNIEVGDTFLIHVPVWELQYRYGNRKYKASVAASTGYVIESKYPRSMAFRAMGIGIGLFLLLAGAGLITLALGLLGLTLFPAGGLVSGGILGAMGFVLMYKGASRKEAKEKL
;
A
#
# COMPACT_ATOMS: atom_id res chain seq x y z
N MET A 1 -33.17 1.81 2.86
CA MET A 1 -33.62 2.21 1.52
C MET A 1 -33.65 3.72 1.46
N ALA A 2 -33.15 4.30 0.37
CA ALA A 2 -33.18 5.73 0.10
C ALA A 2 -33.91 5.97 -1.23
N ARG A 3 -34.53 7.15 -1.36
CA ARG A 3 -35.22 7.58 -2.59
C ARG A 3 -34.37 8.61 -3.33
N CYS A 4 -34.20 8.43 -4.64
CA CYS A 4 -33.52 9.41 -5.46
C CYS A 4 -34.40 10.65 -5.65
N ALA A 5 -33.87 11.84 -5.40
CA ALA A 5 -34.59 13.11 -5.58
C ALA A 5 -34.79 13.51 -7.06
N PHE A 6 -34.13 12.81 -7.98
CA PHE A 6 -34.09 13.16 -9.41
C PHE A 6 -34.86 12.20 -10.32
N CYS A 7 -34.81 10.89 -10.04
CA CYS A 7 -35.52 9.87 -10.82
C CYS A 7 -36.58 9.11 -10.00
N ASP A 8 -36.77 9.47 -8.73
CA ASP A 8 -37.71 8.84 -7.80
C ASP A 8 -37.50 7.33 -7.54
N ALA A 9 -36.43 6.74 -8.05
CA ALA A 9 -36.11 5.35 -7.81
C ALA A 9 -35.70 5.11 -6.35
N ASN A 10 -36.14 3.98 -5.78
CA ASN A 10 -35.71 3.51 -4.48
C ASN A 10 -34.48 2.60 -4.64
N PHE A 11 -33.46 2.81 -3.82
CA PHE A 11 -32.25 2.00 -3.83
C PHE A 11 -31.73 1.71 -2.41
N GLU A 12 -30.83 0.74 -2.33
CA GLU A 12 -30.21 0.36 -1.07
C GLU A 12 -29.19 1.41 -0.64
N ALA A 13 -29.27 1.85 0.61
CA ALA A 13 -28.28 2.74 1.23
C ALA A 13 -27.85 2.09 2.54
N GLY A 14 -26.54 2.02 2.76
CA GLY A 14 -25.92 1.44 3.94
C GLY A 14 -26.06 2.34 5.16
N LYS A 15 -25.85 1.75 6.35
CA LYS A 15 -25.78 2.52 7.59
C LYS A 15 -24.50 3.36 7.57
N GLY A 16 -24.67 4.69 7.67
CA GLY A 16 -23.57 5.65 7.71
C GLY A 16 -23.23 6.30 6.37
N ASP A 17 -23.82 5.87 5.25
CA ASP A 17 -23.59 6.50 3.94
C ASP A 17 -24.18 7.91 3.93
N LEU A 18 -23.37 8.94 3.69
CA LEU A 18 -23.77 10.35 3.70
C LEU A 18 -24.07 10.89 2.30
N LEU A 19 -23.26 10.50 1.33
CA LEU A 19 -23.40 10.87 -0.07
C LEU A 19 -23.70 9.62 -0.90
N LEU A 20 -24.92 9.58 -1.42
CA LEU A 20 -25.54 8.45 -2.09
C LEU A 20 -25.44 8.62 -3.61
N VAL A 21 -25.16 7.54 -4.32
CA VAL A 21 -25.11 7.52 -5.80
C VAL A 21 -26.25 6.65 -6.29
N CYS A 22 -27.16 7.22 -7.07
CA CYS A 22 -28.29 6.47 -7.59
C CYS A 22 -27.82 5.46 -8.65
N PRO A 23 -28.09 4.15 -8.48
CA PRO A 23 -27.71 3.10 -9.43
C PRO A 23 -28.70 3.00 -10.60
N TYR A 24 -29.38 4.08 -10.96
CA TYR A 24 -30.29 4.10 -12.12
C TYR A 24 -30.03 5.34 -12.99
N CYS A 25 -30.00 6.53 -12.37
CA CYS A 25 -29.70 7.77 -13.08
C CYS A 25 -28.25 8.27 -12.90
N GLY A 26 -27.45 7.61 -12.05
CA GLY A 26 -26.07 7.99 -11.76
C GLY A 26 -25.89 9.29 -10.96
N THR A 27 -26.97 9.94 -10.54
CA THR A 27 -26.87 11.20 -9.80
C THR A 27 -26.37 10.96 -8.37
N ALA A 28 -25.34 11.70 -7.96
CA ALA A 28 -24.92 11.79 -6.57
C ALA A 28 -25.78 12.81 -5.81
N GLN A 29 -26.26 12.41 -4.63
CA GLN A 29 -27.11 13.24 -3.77
C GLN A 29 -26.79 13.02 -2.29
N THR A 30 -27.02 14.04 -1.47
CA THR A 30 -26.99 13.88 -0.01
C THR A 30 -28.25 13.13 0.47
N LYS A 31 -28.31 12.77 1.75
CA LYS A 31 -29.52 12.17 2.35
C LYS A 31 -30.74 13.07 2.25
N GLU A 32 -30.53 14.37 2.26
CA GLU A 32 -31.56 15.41 2.15
C GLU A 32 -32.02 15.62 0.70
N GLY A 33 -31.39 14.95 -0.28
CA GLY A 33 -31.74 15.03 -1.70
C GLY A 33 -31.05 16.17 -2.46
N ALA A 34 -30.09 16.87 -1.85
CA ALA A 34 -29.31 17.91 -2.53
C ALA A 34 -28.37 17.26 -3.56
N LYS A 35 -28.32 17.79 -4.79
CA LYS A 35 -27.42 17.31 -5.85
C LYS A 35 -25.98 17.62 -5.51
N PHE A 36 -25.10 16.64 -5.69
CA PHE A 36 -23.65 16.86 -5.69
C PHE A 36 -23.13 16.82 -7.13
N THR A 37 -22.46 17.89 -7.56
CA THR A 37 -22.10 18.09 -8.98
C THR A 37 -20.71 17.56 -9.32
N ASP A 38 -19.73 17.70 -8.41
CA ASP A 38 -18.34 17.32 -8.64
C ASP A 38 -18.09 15.82 -8.45
N HIS A 39 -18.85 15.02 -9.19
CA HIS A 39 -18.84 13.57 -9.17
C HIS A 39 -18.23 13.01 -10.46
N TYR A 40 -17.08 12.38 -10.31
CA TYR A 40 -16.26 11.88 -11.40
C TYR A 40 -16.05 10.37 -11.28
N MET A 41 -15.52 9.77 -12.34
CA MET A 41 -15.14 8.38 -12.42
C MET A 41 -13.86 8.23 -13.22
N ILE A 42 -13.14 7.13 -13.01
CA ILE A 42 -12.06 6.70 -13.92
C ILE A 42 -12.62 5.63 -14.85
N ARG A 43 -12.41 5.80 -16.16
CA ARG A 43 -12.85 4.84 -17.17
C ARG A 43 -12.15 3.48 -16.99
N VAL A 44 -12.93 2.41 -17.19
CA VAL A 44 -12.41 1.04 -17.29
C VAL A 44 -11.75 0.88 -18.65
N HIS A 45 -10.45 0.59 -18.65
CA HIS A 45 -9.70 0.24 -19.87
C HIS A 45 -9.39 -1.25 -19.94
N PHE A 46 -9.33 -1.92 -18.78
CA PHE A 46 -9.05 -3.35 -18.65
C PHE A 46 -10.34 -4.07 -18.27
N PRO A 47 -11.09 -4.61 -19.24
CA PRO A 47 -12.25 -5.46 -18.97
C PRO A 47 -11.83 -6.73 -18.24
N GLN A 48 -12.81 -7.47 -17.73
CA GLN A 48 -12.61 -8.64 -16.89
C GLN A 48 -11.55 -9.62 -17.41
N HIS A 49 -11.63 -10.02 -18.68
CA HIS A 49 -10.70 -11.00 -19.26
C HIS A 49 -9.25 -10.48 -19.30
N GLU A 50 -9.06 -9.21 -19.65
CA GLU A 50 -7.75 -8.57 -19.66
C GLU A 50 -7.18 -8.44 -18.25
N ALA A 51 -8.00 -8.01 -17.28
CA ALA A 51 -7.59 -7.94 -15.87
C ALA A 51 -7.15 -9.31 -15.31
N GLN A 52 -7.88 -10.37 -15.66
CA GLN A 52 -7.53 -11.76 -15.30
C GLN A 52 -6.20 -12.21 -15.93
N THR A 53 -6.00 -11.87 -17.21
CA THR A 53 -4.78 -12.23 -17.94
C THR A 53 -3.57 -11.48 -17.39
N THR A 54 -3.69 -10.15 -17.20
CA THR A 54 -2.65 -9.30 -16.62
C THR A 54 -2.29 -9.77 -15.21
N LEU A 55 -3.27 -10.15 -14.39
CA LEU A 55 -3.02 -10.73 -13.08
C LEU A 55 -2.16 -12.00 -13.18
N LEU A 56 -2.55 -12.97 -14.01
CA LEU A 56 -1.81 -14.23 -14.11
C LEU A 56 -0.40 -14.04 -14.69
N ASP A 57 -0.25 -13.17 -15.69
CA ASP A 57 1.05 -12.82 -16.27
C ASP A 57 1.96 -12.17 -15.22
N TRP A 58 1.46 -11.17 -14.49
CA TRP A 58 2.22 -10.51 -13.43
C TRP A 58 2.56 -11.46 -12.28
N VAL A 59 1.62 -12.30 -11.84
CA VAL A 59 1.86 -13.27 -10.77
C VAL A 59 2.88 -14.31 -11.22
N SER A 60 2.85 -14.78 -12.47
CA SER A 60 3.79 -15.79 -12.99
C SER A 60 5.26 -15.36 -12.90
N LYS A 61 5.51 -14.05 -12.93
CA LYS A 61 6.84 -13.44 -12.84
C LYS A 61 7.34 -13.32 -11.39
N GLN A 62 6.52 -13.62 -10.39
CA GLN A 62 6.92 -13.52 -8.98
C GLN A 62 7.80 -14.71 -8.56
N LEU A 63 8.75 -14.44 -7.65
CA LEU A 63 9.69 -15.45 -7.19
C LEU A 63 8.99 -16.63 -6.49
N GLY A 64 9.24 -17.84 -6.99
CA GLY A 64 8.77 -19.09 -6.38
C GLY A 64 7.35 -19.48 -6.77
N VAL A 65 6.77 -18.85 -7.80
CA VAL A 65 5.48 -19.23 -8.39
C VAL A 65 5.65 -20.50 -9.24
N PRO A 66 4.64 -21.40 -9.28
CA PRO A 66 4.63 -22.51 -10.23
C PRO A 66 4.55 -22.03 -11.68
N GLU A 67 5.38 -22.57 -12.57
CA GLU A 67 5.37 -22.24 -14.00
C GLU A 67 4.04 -22.58 -14.69
N ASP A 68 3.33 -23.59 -14.17
CA ASP A 68 2.02 -24.02 -14.68
C ASP A 68 0.83 -23.23 -14.12
N LEU A 69 1.09 -22.16 -13.33
CA LEU A 69 0.04 -21.32 -12.75
C LEU A 69 -0.91 -20.76 -13.80
N PRO A 70 -0.46 -20.12 -14.90
CA PRO A 70 -1.37 -19.50 -15.86
C PRO A 70 -2.31 -20.52 -16.53
N THR A 71 -1.87 -21.77 -16.66
CA THR A 71 -2.64 -22.84 -17.31
C THR A 71 -3.57 -23.58 -16.34
N LYS A 72 -3.18 -23.74 -15.06
CA LYS A 72 -3.95 -24.49 -14.05
C LYS A 72 -4.78 -23.62 -13.10
N ALA A 73 -4.58 -22.31 -13.10
CA ALA A 73 -5.39 -21.41 -12.31
C ALA A 73 -6.82 -21.32 -12.90
N HIS A 74 -7.81 -21.41 -12.04
CA HIS A 74 -9.21 -21.25 -12.41
C HIS A 74 -9.84 -20.13 -11.60
N PHE A 75 -10.35 -19.10 -12.27
CA PHE A 75 -11.11 -18.04 -11.60
C PHE A 75 -12.43 -18.60 -11.05
N LEU A 76 -12.68 -18.35 -9.77
CA LEU A 76 -13.89 -18.75 -9.05
C LEU A 76 -14.94 -17.65 -9.04
N GLY A 77 -14.52 -16.39 -9.09
CA GLY A 77 -15.39 -15.23 -9.02
C GLY A 77 -14.62 -13.97 -9.38
N TYR A 78 -15.37 -12.99 -9.88
CA TYR A 78 -14.89 -11.67 -10.24
C TYR A 78 -15.98 -10.68 -9.89
N GLU A 79 -15.62 -9.62 -9.19
CA GLU A 79 -16.51 -8.52 -8.86
C GLU A 79 -15.80 -7.21 -9.22
N GLN A 80 -16.45 -6.33 -9.97
CA GLN A 80 -15.95 -4.97 -10.15
C GLN A 80 -16.57 -4.08 -9.07
N ILE A 81 -15.73 -3.46 -8.27
CA ILE A 81 -16.15 -2.54 -7.23
C ILE A 81 -15.63 -1.14 -7.57
N TRP A 82 -16.53 -0.17 -7.58
CA TRP A 82 -16.18 1.23 -7.78
C TRP A 82 -16.02 1.88 -6.41
N TYR A 83 -14.77 2.05 -5.99
CA TYR A 83 -14.44 2.65 -4.71
C TYR A 83 -14.49 4.18 -4.79
N PRO A 84 -15.26 4.85 -3.92
CA PRO A 84 -15.31 6.30 -3.86
C PRO A 84 -14.10 6.84 -3.10
N PHE A 85 -13.41 7.79 -3.73
CA PHE A 85 -12.33 8.56 -3.13
C PHE A 85 -12.67 10.05 -3.21
N TRP A 86 -12.48 10.75 -2.11
CA TRP A 86 -12.44 12.20 -2.11
C TRP A 86 -11.04 12.66 -2.51
N VAL A 87 -10.96 13.52 -3.53
CA VAL A 87 -9.71 14.13 -3.96
C VAL A 87 -9.78 15.61 -3.70
N SER A 88 -8.90 16.08 -2.82
CA SER A 88 -8.78 17.48 -2.46
C SER A 88 -7.42 18.00 -2.89
N ARG A 89 -7.41 19.15 -3.58
CA ARG A 89 -6.19 19.92 -3.84
C ARG A 89 -5.94 20.81 -2.63
N VAL A 90 -4.77 20.65 -2.03
CA VAL A 90 -4.38 21.39 -0.82
C VAL A 90 -3.09 22.14 -1.11
N ASP A 91 -3.15 23.46 -1.06
CA ASP A 91 -1.98 24.32 -1.14
C ASP A 91 -1.52 24.62 0.29
N ALA A 92 -0.30 24.20 0.61
CA ALA A 92 0.27 24.32 1.95
C ALA A 92 1.59 25.09 1.90
N SER A 93 1.67 26.17 2.66
CA SER A 93 2.89 26.95 2.89
C SER A 93 3.30 26.78 4.33
N THR A 94 4.56 26.40 4.54
CA THR A 94 5.10 26.08 5.86
C THR A 94 6.36 26.89 6.10
N ASN A 95 6.38 27.62 7.21
CA ASN A 95 7.54 28.28 7.79
C ASN A 95 7.97 27.50 9.03
N TYR A 96 9.23 27.10 9.09
CA TYR A 96 9.73 26.33 10.23
C TYR A 96 11.09 26.81 10.72
N VAL A 97 11.32 26.54 12.00
CA VAL A 97 12.61 26.70 12.66
C VAL A 97 12.85 25.43 13.47
N GLY A 98 14.03 24.84 13.31
CA GLY A 98 14.40 23.60 13.96
C GLY A 98 15.89 23.51 14.22
N LEU A 99 16.30 22.33 14.70
CA LEU A 99 17.68 21.97 14.94
C LEU A 99 18.04 20.79 14.02
N GLY A 100 19.03 20.99 13.15
CA GLY A 100 19.69 19.92 12.41
C GLY A 100 20.94 19.44 13.16
N LYS A 101 21.31 18.17 13.00
CA LYS A 101 22.61 17.66 13.44
C LYS A 101 23.65 17.90 12.36
N ASP A 102 24.66 18.68 12.70
CA ASP A 102 25.86 18.82 11.88
C ASP A 102 27.04 18.15 12.60
N ALA A 103 28.11 17.85 11.85
CA ALA A 103 29.24 17.08 12.34
C ALA A 103 30.55 17.83 12.08
N ASN A 104 31.35 18.02 13.13
CA ASN A 104 32.72 18.48 12.98
C ASN A 104 33.64 17.28 12.81
N PHE A 105 34.47 17.34 11.76
CA PHE A 105 35.40 16.27 11.40
C PHE A 105 36.82 16.66 11.79
N HIS A 106 37.42 15.90 12.70
CA HIS A 106 38.76 16.15 13.21
C HIS A 106 39.71 14.97 12.96
N ASN A 107 41.01 15.25 13.00
CA ASN A 107 42.08 14.24 12.92
C ASN A 107 41.99 13.37 11.65
N GLU A 108 42.18 13.99 10.48
CA GLU A 108 42.27 13.28 9.19
C GLU A 108 43.46 12.31 9.18
N TRP A 109 43.26 11.11 8.65
CA TRP A 109 44.33 10.11 8.52
C TRP A 109 45.38 10.56 7.49
N PRO A 110 46.67 10.59 7.84
CA PRO A 110 47.74 10.94 6.89
C PRO A 110 47.77 10.03 5.66
N GLN A 111 47.43 8.75 5.83
CA GLN A 111 47.46 7.75 4.76
C GLN A 111 46.21 7.74 3.86
N ARG A 112 45.10 8.40 4.24
CA ARG A 112 43.84 8.36 3.46
C ARG A 112 43.06 9.66 3.61
N ARG A 113 43.10 10.50 2.57
CA ARG A 113 42.32 11.75 2.51
C ARG A 113 40.82 11.47 2.61
N GLY A 114 40.11 12.28 3.39
CA GLY A 114 38.68 12.18 3.69
C GLY A 114 38.31 11.18 4.79
N ALA A 115 39.29 10.54 5.44
CA ALA A 115 39.03 9.63 6.57
C ALA A 115 39.40 10.30 7.90
N TYR A 116 38.41 10.53 8.76
CA TYR A 116 38.56 11.24 10.03
C TYR A 116 38.49 10.28 11.22
N LYS A 117 39.29 10.51 12.26
CA LYS A 117 39.29 9.69 13.49
C LYS A 117 38.20 10.09 14.47
N ASN A 118 37.87 11.37 14.52
CA ASN A 118 36.96 11.92 15.50
C ASN A 118 35.87 12.69 14.77
N ILE A 119 34.62 12.42 15.15
CA ILE A 119 33.42 13.08 14.61
C ILE A 119 32.63 13.56 15.82
N ASP A 120 32.47 14.87 15.95
CA ASP A 120 31.71 15.51 17.03
C ASP A 120 30.42 16.09 16.46
N PHE A 121 29.28 15.58 16.93
CA PHE A 121 27.96 16.06 16.49
C PHE A 121 27.53 17.25 17.33
N TYR A 122 27.00 18.29 16.67
CA TYR A 122 26.43 19.45 17.34
C TYR A 122 25.10 19.84 16.69
N TRP A 123 24.27 20.51 17.49
CA TRP A 123 22.98 21.00 17.02
C TRP A 123 23.16 22.38 16.40
N LYS A 124 22.71 22.51 15.16
CA LYS A 124 22.73 23.75 14.41
C LYS A 124 21.30 24.21 14.19
N LYS A 125 21.05 25.49 14.43
CA LYS A 125 19.73 26.08 14.20
C LYS A 125 19.53 26.32 12.71
N GLU A 126 18.44 25.80 12.19
CA GLU A 126 18.09 25.86 10.78
C GLU A 126 16.65 26.35 10.65
N SER A 127 16.40 27.09 9.59
CA SER A 127 15.08 27.64 9.29
C SER A 127 14.84 27.60 7.80
N GLY A 128 13.60 27.33 7.41
CA GLY A 128 13.22 27.27 6.01
C GLY A 128 11.76 27.65 5.80
N GLU A 129 11.47 28.03 4.57
CA GLU A 129 10.12 28.24 4.06
C GLU A 129 9.95 27.38 2.83
N PHE A 130 8.81 26.70 2.72
CA PHE A 130 8.47 26.00 1.49
C PHE A 130 6.96 25.92 1.28
N THR A 131 6.58 26.00 0.01
CA THR A 131 5.19 25.82 -0.45
C THR A 131 5.08 24.56 -1.27
N ARG A 132 4.09 23.72 -0.97
CA ARG A 132 3.81 22.49 -1.70
C ARG A 132 2.32 22.40 -2.00
N ARG A 133 2.03 21.89 -3.20
CA ARG A 133 0.68 21.55 -3.61
C ARG A 133 0.51 20.05 -3.49
N HIS A 134 -0.39 19.65 -2.63
CA HIS A 134 -0.68 18.26 -2.34
C HIS A 134 -2.01 17.88 -2.97
N GLU A 135 -2.01 16.77 -3.71
CA GLU A 135 -3.25 16.09 -4.06
C GLU A 135 -3.48 15.00 -3.00
N ILE A 136 -4.46 15.23 -2.14
CA ILE A 136 -4.82 14.33 -1.06
C ILE A 136 -6.00 13.48 -1.51
N LYS A 137 -5.84 12.16 -1.37
CA LYS A 137 -6.85 11.16 -1.76
C LYS A 137 -7.30 10.48 -0.48
N VAL A 138 -8.58 10.65 -0.13
CA VAL A 138 -9.17 10.10 1.09
C VAL A 138 -10.21 9.07 0.69
N PRO A 139 -10.08 7.79 1.09
CA PRO A 139 -11.11 6.79 0.82
C PRO A 139 -12.40 7.17 1.55
N ALA A 140 -13.54 7.04 0.86
CA ALA A 140 -14.83 7.48 1.39
C ALA A 140 -15.64 6.35 2.05
N VAL A 141 -15.03 5.20 2.32
CA VAL A 141 -15.65 4.02 2.95
C VAL A 141 -14.82 3.52 4.11
N ASP A 142 -15.49 3.01 5.15
CA ASP A 142 -14.83 2.34 6.28
C ASP A 142 -14.60 0.87 5.90
N ASN A 143 -13.38 0.35 6.12
CA ASN A 143 -12.95 -1.02 5.76
C ASN A 143 -12.60 -1.25 4.28
N ILE A 144 -12.04 -0.26 3.61
CA ILE A 144 -11.28 -0.51 2.37
C ILE A 144 -9.98 -1.25 2.70
N ASP A 145 -9.55 -2.15 1.81
CA ASP A 145 -8.24 -2.76 1.94
C ASP A 145 -7.15 -1.67 1.89
N PRO A 146 -6.18 -1.64 2.84
CA PRO A 146 -5.12 -0.64 2.86
C PRO A 146 -4.35 -0.52 1.53
N ASP A 147 -4.19 -1.63 0.80
CA ASP A 147 -3.48 -1.62 -0.49
C ASP A 147 -4.31 -0.96 -1.59
N VAL A 148 -5.62 -1.19 -1.60
CA VAL A 148 -6.54 -0.48 -2.51
C VAL A 148 -6.64 1.00 -2.15
N ALA A 149 -6.65 1.32 -0.85
CA ALA A 149 -6.68 2.71 -0.37
C ALA A 149 -5.41 3.50 -0.74
N GLY A 150 -4.26 2.84 -0.74
CA GLY A 150 -2.95 3.44 -1.06
C GLY A 150 -2.60 3.45 -2.55
N HIS A 151 -3.40 2.83 -3.41
CA HIS A 151 -3.09 2.72 -4.84
C HIS A 151 -3.10 4.09 -5.54
N PRO A 152 -2.12 4.41 -6.42
CA PRO A 152 -2.13 5.67 -7.15
C PRO A 152 -3.31 5.77 -8.13
N ILE A 153 -4.20 6.71 -7.85
CA ILE A 153 -5.32 7.02 -8.75
C ILE A 153 -4.88 8.03 -9.82
N PRO A 154 -5.07 7.76 -11.13
CA PRO A 154 -4.76 8.70 -12.21
C PRO A 154 -5.82 9.80 -12.32
N THR A 155 -5.77 10.81 -11.45
CA THR A 155 -6.79 11.86 -11.34
C THR A 155 -6.91 12.76 -12.57
N ARG A 156 -5.90 12.79 -13.45
CA ARG A 156 -5.92 13.54 -14.71
C ARG A 156 -6.85 12.95 -15.76
N SER A 157 -7.09 11.64 -15.73
CA SER A 157 -7.97 10.93 -16.68
C SER A 157 -9.39 10.76 -16.13
N LYS A 158 -9.84 11.70 -15.28
CA LYS A 158 -11.18 11.66 -14.70
C LYS A 158 -12.22 12.13 -15.72
N GLU A 159 -13.34 11.43 -15.77
CA GLU A 159 -14.52 11.77 -16.55
C GLU A 159 -15.69 12.00 -15.60
N PHE A 160 -16.75 12.71 -16.04
CA PHE A 160 -17.97 12.78 -15.24
C PHE A 160 -18.54 11.38 -15.04
N PHE A 161 -19.10 11.14 -13.85
CA PHE A 161 -19.64 9.82 -13.54
C PHE A 161 -20.76 9.44 -14.52
N SER A 162 -20.61 8.27 -15.14
CA SER A 162 -21.62 7.66 -15.99
C SER A 162 -22.02 6.31 -15.42
N HIS A 163 -23.28 6.20 -15.03
CA HIS A 163 -23.83 4.95 -14.53
C HIS A 163 -23.86 3.85 -15.60
N SER A 164 -24.13 4.20 -16.87
CA SER A 164 -24.15 3.21 -17.96
C SER A 164 -22.79 2.51 -18.15
N HIS A 165 -21.69 3.25 -17.95
CA HIS A 165 -20.34 2.70 -18.01
C HIS A 165 -20.06 1.73 -16.84
N ALA A 166 -20.56 2.06 -15.65
CA ALA A 166 -20.45 1.17 -14.50
C ALA A 166 -21.28 -0.11 -14.70
N GLU A 167 -22.48 -0.02 -15.26
CA GLU A 167 -23.34 -1.17 -15.54
C GLU A 167 -22.81 -2.08 -16.66
N GLU A 168 -22.20 -1.51 -17.70
CA GLU A 168 -21.63 -2.28 -18.82
C GLU A 168 -20.65 -3.37 -18.35
N HIS A 169 -19.94 -3.11 -17.25
CA HIS A 169 -18.99 -4.03 -16.66
C HIS A 169 -19.51 -4.75 -15.40
N GLY A 170 -20.81 -4.63 -15.09
CA GLY A 170 -21.43 -5.23 -13.90
C GLY A 170 -20.89 -4.65 -12.60
N GLY A 171 -20.46 -3.38 -12.62
CA GLY A 171 -19.78 -2.71 -11.53
C GLY A 171 -20.71 -2.36 -10.37
N LYS A 172 -20.32 -2.76 -9.15
CA LYS A 172 -20.96 -2.34 -7.91
C LYS A 172 -20.44 -0.97 -7.49
N VAL A 173 -21.31 0.03 -7.52
CA VAL A 173 -20.97 1.40 -7.12
C VAL A 173 -21.18 1.58 -5.63
N LEU A 174 -20.09 1.88 -4.90
CA LEU A 174 -20.18 2.14 -3.46
C LEU A 174 -20.54 3.60 -3.19
N HIS A 175 -21.28 3.82 -2.10
CA HIS A 175 -21.63 5.15 -1.60
C HIS A 175 -20.51 5.72 -0.71
N SER A 176 -20.50 7.04 -0.54
CA SER A 176 -19.56 7.71 0.34
C SER A 176 -20.16 7.85 1.73
N LYS A 177 -19.42 7.37 2.74
CA LYS A 177 -19.70 7.57 4.16
C LYS A 177 -19.18 8.90 4.70
N LEU A 178 -18.44 9.64 3.88
CA LEU A 178 -17.97 10.99 4.19
C LEU A 178 -18.79 12.01 3.42
N ASP A 179 -18.98 13.16 4.04
CA ASP A 179 -19.42 14.37 3.34
C ASP A 179 -18.20 15.19 2.86
N GLU A 180 -18.45 16.22 2.05
CA GLU A 180 -17.40 17.08 1.51
C GLU A 180 -16.62 17.82 2.61
N SER A 181 -17.29 18.23 3.70
CA SER A 181 -16.66 18.97 4.79
C SER A 181 -15.70 18.10 5.61
N GLN A 182 -16.10 16.86 5.89
CA GLN A 182 -15.30 15.84 6.55
C GLN A 182 -14.14 15.42 5.67
N ALA A 183 -14.35 15.30 4.35
CA ALA A 183 -13.29 15.04 3.40
C ALA A 183 -12.25 16.16 3.39
N LYS A 184 -12.68 17.44 3.37
CA LYS A 184 -11.79 18.61 3.47
C LYS A 184 -11.00 18.62 4.78
N ALA A 185 -11.64 18.31 5.90
CA ALA A 185 -10.97 18.23 7.20
C ALA A 185 -9.88 17.14 7.22
N LYS A 186 -10.19 15.93 6.75
CA LYS A 186 -9.22 14.83 6.61
C LYS A 186 -8.10 15.18 5.62
N ALA A 187 -8.43 15.87 4.53
CA ALA A 187 -7.44 16.32 3.57
C ALA A 187 -6.46 17.33 4.17
N LYS A 188 -6.96 18.26 4.99
CA LYS A 188 -6.14 19.24 5.72
C LYS A 188 -5.20 18.55 6.70
N GLU A 189 -5.69 17.57 7.45
CA GLU A 189 -4.89 16.76 8.39
C GLU A 189 -3.78 16.00 7.67
N ALA A 190 -4.11 15.27 6.60
CA ALA A 190 -3.12 14.54 5.82
C ALA A 190 -2.09 15.45 5.14
N ALA A 191 -2.49 16.65 4.70
CA ALA A 191 -1.55 17.65 4.19
C ALA A 191 -0.61 18.16 5.28
N TYR A 192 -1.13 18.41 6.49
CA TYR A 192 -0.33 18.80 7.65
C TYR A 192 0.72 17.72 7.99
N GLU A 193 0.34 16.45 7.97
CA GLU A 193 1.26 15.32 8.19
C GLU A 193 2.34 15.25 7.11
N ARG A 194 1.99 15.41 5.82
CA ARG A 194 2.97 15.45 4.72
C ARG A 194 3.94 16.60 4.85
N GLN A 195 3.48 17.79 5.21
CA GLN A 195 4.36 18.93 5.49
C GLN A 195 5.27 18.63 6.68
N THR A 196 4.76 17.94 7.71
CA THR A 196 5.56 17.52 8.86
C THR A 196 6.72 16.62 8.42
N ALA A 197 6.45 15.62 7.60
CA ALA A 197 7.47 14.72 7.07
C ALA A 197 8.55 15.49 6.29
N LEU A 198 8.15 16.46 5.46
CA LEU A 198 9.10 17.29 4.70
C LEU A 198 9.94 18.21 5.59
N VAL A 199 9.38 18.76 6.67
CA VAL A 199 10.16 19.51 7.66
C VAL A 199 11.18 18.57 8.33
N LEU A 200 10.77 17.36 8.68
CA LEU A 200 11.62 16.37 9.35
C LEU A 200 12.72 15.80 8.44
N ASP A 201 12.56 15.87 7.12
CA ASP A 201 13.63 15.56 6.16
C ASP A 201 14.77 16.59 6.21
N GLU A 202 14.47 17.83 6.61
CA GLU A 202 15.46 18.91 6.73
C GLU A 202 16.00 19.08 8.16
N VAL A 203 15.15 18.94 9.19
CA VAL A 203 15.54 19.09 10.60
C VAL A 203 15.22 17.88 11.45
N ASP A 204 16.13 17.54 12.37
CA ASP A 204 15.94 16.45 13.34
C ASP A 204 14.91 16.81 14.44
N LYS A 205 14.79 18.10 14.78
CA LYS A 205 13.86 18.58 15.81
C LYS A 205 13.21 19.91 15.42
N ILE A 206 11.88 19.96 15.47
CA ILE A 206 11.11 21.18 15.20
C ILE A 206 11.00 22.01 16.49
N GLU A 207 11.45 23.27 16.46
CA GLU A 207 11.26 24.23 17.56
C GLU A 207 9.97 25.02 17.40
N SER A 208 9.73 25.56 16.20
CA SER A 208 8.52 26.30 15.87
C SER A 208 8.12 26.06 14.42
N ARG A 209 6.82 26.04 14.16
CA ARG A 209 6.25 25.86 12.84
C ARG A 209 4.96 26.65 12.71
N ASP A 210 4.82 27.34 11.58
CA ASP A 210 3.62 28.04 11.17
C ASP A 210 3.21 27.51 9.80
N ASP A 211 1.97 27.03 9.69
CA ASP A 211 1.43 26.48 8.45
C ASP A 211 0.19 27.26 8.01
N ASN A 212 0.23 27.76 6.79
CA ASN A 212 -0.97 28.15 6.08
C ASN A 212 -1.40 27.01 5.14
N ILE A 213 -2.51 26.34 5.47
CA ILE A 213 -3.04 25.21 4.69
C ILE A 213 -4.42 25.58 4.15
N GLU A 214 -4.48 25.77 2.83
CA GLU A 214 -5.67 26.13 2.07
C GLU A 214 -6.16 24.92 1.29
N VAL A 215 -7.39 24.47 1.60
CA VAL A 215 -8.03 23.36 0.89
C VAL A 215 -8.90 23.94 -0.23
N GLY A 216 -8.48 23.72 -1.46
CA GLY A 216 -9.19 24.15 -2.66
C GLY A 216 -10.25 23.13 -3.12
N ASP A 217 -10.32 22.93 -4.43
CA ASP A 217 -11.30 22.04 -5.07
C ASP A 217 -11.29 20.64 -4.45
N THR A 218 -12.47 20.17 -4.06
CA THR A 218 -12.69 18.84 -3.51
C THR A 218 -13.78 18.16 -4.30
N PHE A 219 -13.46 17.02 -4.90
CA PHE A 219 -14.38 16.28 -5.75
C PHE A 219 -14.38 14.79 -5.38
N LEU A 220 -15.49 14.12 -5.67
CA LEU A 220 -15.63 12.69 -5.48
C LEU A 220 -15.25 11.98 -6.77
N ILE A 221 -14.38 10.97 -6.69
CA ILE A 221 -14.03 10.12 -7.83
C ILE A 221 -14.28 8.65 -7.52
N HIS A 222 -14.98 7.96 -8.41
CA HIS A 222 -15.13 6.50 -8.34
C HIS A 222 -14.04 5.81 -9.14
N VAL A 223 -13.30 4.94 -8.48
CA VAL A 223 -12.17 4.18 -9.06
C VAL A 223 -12.58 2.71 -9.21
N PRO A 224 -12.64 2.17 -10.43
CA PRO A 224 -13.02 0.79 -10.65
C PRO A 224 -11.85 -0.15 -10.36
N VAL A 225 -12.11 -1.14 -9.50
CA VAL A 225 -11.16 -2.19 -9.11
C VAL A 225 -11.83 -3.54 -9.29
N TRP A 226 -11.11 -4.47 -9.90
CA TRP A 226 -11.51 -5.87 -10.01
C TRP A 226 -11.04 -6.64 -8.78
N GLU A 227 -11.99 -7.13 -7.98
CA GLU A 227 -11.78 -8.10 -6.92
C GLU A 227 -11.90 -9.51 -7.51
N LEU A 228 -10.76 -10.18 -7.66
CA LEU A 228 -10.64 -11.47 -8.32
C LEU A 228 -10.38 -12.57 -7.30
N GLN A 229 -11.07 -13.71 -7.47
CA GLN A 229 -10.79 -14.92 -6.72
C GLN A 229 -10.43 -16.04 -7.68
N TYR A 230 -9.29 -16.68 -7.46
CA TYR A 230 -8.86 -17.81 -8.27
C TYR A 230 -8.42 -18.99 -7.41
N ARG A 231 -8.54 -20.19 -7.97
CA ARG A 231 -8.12 -21.45 -7.37
C ARG A 231 -6.89 -21.95 -8.12
N TYR A 232 -5.91 -22.42 -7.36
CA TYR A 232 -4.81 -23.22 -7.89
C TYR A 232 -4.61 -24.44 -6.98
N GLY A 233 -4.73 -25.64 -7.57
CA GLY A 233 -4.87 -26.88 -6.80
C GLY A 233 -6.08 -26.84 -5.86
N ASN A 234 -5.89 -27.17 -4.59
CA ASN A 234 -6.97 -27.13 -3.58
C ASN A 234 -7.04 -25.82 -2.80
N ARG A 235 -6.35 -24.75 -3.25
CA ARG A 235 -6.25 -23.48 -2.52
C ARG A 235 -6.89 -22.35 -3.30
N LYS A 236 -7.55 -21.45 -2.56
CA LYS A 236 -8.15 -20.21 -3.08
C LYS A 236 -7.25 -19.02 -2.77
N TYR A 237 -7.22 -18.08 -3.69
CA TYR A 237 -6.41 -16.89 -3.67
C TYR A 237 -7.27 -15.69 -4.04
N LYS A 238 -7.00 -14.54 -3.41
CA LYS A 238 -7.64 -13.26 -3.69
C LYS A 238 -6.60 -12.32 -4.29
N ALA A 239 -7.06 -11.46 -5.19
CA ALA A 239 -6.26 -10.42 -5.80
C ALA A 239 -7.14 -9.24 -6.20
N SER A 240 -6.57 -8.04 -6.17
CA SER A 240 -7.22 -6.80 -6.58
C SER A 240 -6.44 -6.20 -7.74
N VAL A 241 -7.12 -5.86 -8.83
CA VAL A 241 -6.51 -5.30 -10.05
C VAL A 241 -7.21 -3.99 -10.40
N ALA A 242 -6.45 -2.92 -10.64
CA ALA A 242 -7.01 -1.65 -11.09
C ALA A 242 -7.59 -1.79 -12.50
N ALA A 243 -8.89 -1.56 -12.67
CA ALA A 243 -9.55 -1.74 -13.96
C ALA A 243 -9.23 -0.62 -14.97
N SER A 244 -8.63 0.47 -14.50
CA SER A 244 -8.25 1.63 -15.30
C SER A 244 -6.88 1.51 -15.95
N THR A 245 -5.94 0.85 -15.28
CA THR A 245 -4.52 0.79 -15.65
C THR A 245 -3.99 -0.63 -15.82
N GLY A 246 -4.71 -1.63 -15.30
CA GLY A 246 -4.27 -3.03 -15.30
C GLY A 246 -3.28 -3.37 -14.18
N TYR A 247 -2.90 -2.41 -13.33
CA TYR A 247 -1.96 -2.65 -12.24
C TYR A 247 -2.51 -3.65 -11.22
N VAL A 248 -1.66 -4.58 -10.77
CA VAL A 248 -2.01 -5.53 -9.73
C VAL A 248 -1.76 -4.88 -8.37
N ILE A 249 -2.83 -4.37 -7.76
CA ILE A 249 -2.80 -3.69 -6.47
C ILE A 249 -2.28 -4.64 -5.40
N GLU A 250 -2.92 -5.80 -5.29
CA GLU A 250 -2.47 -6.89 -4.42
C GLU A 250 -2.79 -8.25 -5.02
N SER A 251 -1.95 -9.24 -4.73
CA SER A 251 -2.25 -10.64 -5.06
C SER A 251 -1.57 -11.60 -4.11
N LYS A 252 -2.37 -12.50 -3.54
CA LYS A 252 -1.87 -13.72 -2.87
C LYS A 252 -1.61 -14.76 -3.93
N TYR A 253 -0.44 -15.40 -3.93
CA TYR A 253 -0.10 -16.41 -4.93
C TYR A 253 0.42 -17.73 -4.35
N PRO A 254 0.21 -18.85 -5.06
CA PRO A 254 0.78 -20.14 -4.65
C PRO A 254 2.31 -20.11 -4.83
N ARG A 255 3.00 -20.80 -3.93
CA ARG A 255 4.42 -21.14 -4.13
C ARG A 255 4.57 -22.56 -4.62
N SER A 256 5.49 -22.77 -5.54
CA SER A 256 5.85 -24.07 -6.08
C SER A 256 6.35 -25.00 -4.99
N MET A 257 6.03 -26.29 -5.11
CA MET A 257 6.45 -27.30 -4.13
C MET A 257 7.98 -27.39 -4.06
N ALA A 258 8.67 -27.25 -5.20
CA ALA A 258 10.12 -27.22 -5.27
C ALA A 258 10.71 -26.06 -4.44
N PHE A 259 10.17 -24.84 -4.57
CA PHE A 259 10.64 -23.69 -3.82
C PHE A 259 10.40 -23.84 -2.31
N ARG A 260 9.25 -24.43 -1.92
CA ARG A 260 8.96 -24.75 -0.51
C ARG A 260 9.93 -25.79 0.05
N ALA A 261 10.12 -26.89 -0.69
CA ALA A 261 11.00 -27.98 -0.29
C ALA A 261 12.46 -27.52 -0.19
N MET A 262 12.92 -26.68 -1.12
CA MET A 262 14.26 -26.09 -1.07
C MET A 262 14.43 -25.19 0.16
N GLY A 263 13.47 -24.30 0.44
CA GLY A 263 13.53 -23.43 1.62
C GLY A 263 13.52 -24.21 2.95
N ILE A 264 12.68 -25.25 3.04
CA ILE A 264 12.63 -26.14 4.20
C ILE A 264 13.90 -26.98 4.31
N GLY A 265 14.40 -27.54 3.22
CA GLY A 265 15.60 -28.38 3.19
C GLY A 265 16.86 -27.62 3.58
N ILE A 266 17.09 -26.44 2.97
CA ILE A 266 18.20 -25.56 3.34
C ILE A 266 18.03 -25.10 4.79
N GLY A 267 16.81 -24.74 5.20
CA GLY A 267 16.55 -24.30 6.56
C GLY A 267 16.82 -25.38 7.62
N LEU A 268 16.42 -26.62 7.35
CA LEU A 268 16.67 -27.78 8.22
C LEU A 268 18.17 -28.13 8.26
N PHE A 269 18.85 -28.08 7.11
CA PHE A 269 20.30 -28.26 7.04
C PHE A 269 21.05 -27.24 7.89
N LEU A 270 20.71 -25.95 7.78
CA LEU A 270 21.33 -24.89 8.58
C LEU A 270 21.03 -25.02 10.07
N LEU A 271 19.82 -25.47 10.43
CA LEU A 271 19.46 -25.72 11.82
C LEU A 271 20.26 -26.88 12.41
N LEU A 272 20.39 -27.99 11.68
CA LEU A 272 21.22 -29.14 12.09
C LEU A 272 22.70 -28.77 12.17
N ALA A 273 23.22 -28.04 11.19
CA ALA A 273 24.60 -27.54 11.20
C ALA A 273 24.83 -26.59 12.38
N GLY A 274 23.89 -25.68 12.67
CA GLY A 274 23.97 -24.77 13.80
C GLY A 274 23.92 -25.48 15.15
N ALA A 275 23.01 -26.46 15.29
CA ALA A 275 22.94 -27.32 16.47
C ALA A 275 24.25 -28.12 16.65
N GLY A 276 24.81 -28.66 15.57
CA GLY A 276 26.10 -29.36 15.58
C GLY A 276 27.23 -28.47 16.10
N LEU A 277 27.34 -27.24 15.61
CA LEU A 277 28.35 -26.27 16.07
C LEU A 277 28.16 -25.91 17.56
N ILE A 278 26.93 -25.76 18.03
CA ILE A 278 26.63 -25.51 19.44
C ILE A 278 27.05 -26.72 20.30
N THR A 279 26.74 -27.95 19.87
CA THR A 279 27.12 -29.16 20.61
C THR A 279 28.64 -29.36 20.72
N LEU A 280 29.39 -29.04 19.65
CA LEU A 280 30.85 -29.06 19.64
C LEU A 280 31.46 -27.94 20.50
N ALA A 281 30.83 -26.77 20.51
CA ALA A 281 31.28 -25.65 21.34
C ALA A 281 31.09 -25.91 22.84
N LEU A 282 30.00 -26.59 23.22
CA LEU A 282 29.68 -26.96 24.61
C LEU A 282 30.41 -28.24 25.09
N GLY A 283 31.13 -28.94 24.21
CA GLY A 283 31.85 -30.16 24.58
C GLY A 283 30.96 -31.36 24.89
N LEU A 284 29.69 -31.33 24.48
CA LEU A 284 28.69 -32.39 24.75
C LEU A 284 29.05 -33.76 24.15
N LEU A 285 29.99 -33.80 23.19
CA LEU A 285 30.51 -35.00 22.54
C LEU A 285 31.92 -35.41 23.03
N GLY A 286 32.39 -34.84 24.15
CA GLY A 286 33.71 -35.15 24.71
C GLY A 286 34.89 -34.45 24.02
N LEU A 287 34.63 -33.57 23.05
CA LEU A 287 35.59 -32.72 22.35
C LEU A 287 35.07 -31.29 22.29
N THR A 288 35.89 -30.32 22.71
CA THR A 288 35.57 -28.88 22.63
C THR A 288 36.31 -28.24 21.46
N LEU A 289 35.56 -27.77 20.46
CA LEU A 289 36.11 -27.06 19.30
C LEU A 289 35.39 -25.73 19.14
N PHE A 290 36.16 -24.65 18.93
CA PHE A 290 35.64 -23.28 18.73
C PHE A 290 34.62 -22.85 19.80
N PRO A 291 34.94 -22.84 21.11
CA PRO A 291 33.94 -22.67 22.18
C PRO A 291 33.15 -21.36 22.08
N ALA A 292 33.79 -20.23 21.78
CA ALA A 292 33.09 -18.96 21.56
C ALA A 292 32.51 -18.85 20.12
N GLY A 293 33.29 -19.26 19.12
CA GLY A 293 32.90 -19.12 17.71
C GLY A 293 31.74 -20.03 17.30
N GLY A 294 31.67 -21.25 17.82
CA GLY A 294 30.64 -22.25 17.54
C GLY A 294 29.29 -21.90 18.16
N LEU A 295 29.26 -21.26 19.33
CA LEU A 295 28.01 -20.74 19.92
C LEU A 295 27.42 -19.62 19.07
N VAL A 296 28.25 -18.64 18.67
CA VAL A 296 27.79 -17.49 17.86
C VAL A 296 27.39 -17.93 16.46
N SER A 297 28.26 -18.66 15.75
CA SER A 297 27.97 -19.14 14.40
C SER A 297 26.80 -20.13 14.38
N GLY A 298 26.71 -21.03 15.36
CA GLY A 298 25.60 -21.97 15.48
C GLY A 298 24.27 -21.28 15.76
N GLY A 299 24.25 -20.25 16.61
CA GLY A 299 23.07 -19.42 16.85
C GLY A 299 22.60 -18.68 15.61
N ILE A 300 23.51 -18.07 14.84
CA ILE A 300 23.19 -17.38 13.59
C ILE A 300 22.64 -18.36 12.55
N LEU A 301 23.27 -19.51 12.37
CA LEU A 301 22.81 -20.54 11.41
C LEU A 301 21.46 -21.12 11.82
N GLY A 302 21.24 -21.34 13.12
CA GLY A 302 19.94 -21.76 13.64
C GLY A 302 18.84 -20.74 13.36
N ALA A 303 19.10 -19.46 13.61
CA ALA A 303 18.16 -18.38 13.33
C ALA A 303 17.87 -18.24 11.82
N MET A 304 18.91 -18.27 10.98
CA MET A 304 18.76 -18.27 9.52
C MET A 304 17.98 -19.48 9.02
N GLY A 305 18.28 -20.66 9.55
CA GLY A 305 17.58 -21.91 9.23
C GLY A 305 16.10 -21.82 9.55
N PHE A 306 15.76 -21.31 10.74
CA PHE A 306 14.38 -21.08 11.17
C PHE A 306 13.66 -20.07 10.25
N VAL A 307 14.31 -18.95 9.91
CA VAL A 307 13.75 -17.94 8.99
C VAL A 307 13.49 -18.52 7.60
N LEU A 308 14.40 -19.34 7.06
CA LEU A 308 14.23 -19.95 5.74
C LEU A 308 13.13 -21.01 5.74
N MET A 309 13.02 -21.83 6.79
CA MET A 309 11.89 -22.76 6.94
C MET A 309 10.57 -22.01 7.06
N TYR A 310 10.51 -20.95 7.88
CA TYR A 310 9.32 -20.10 8.01
C TYR A 310 8.93 -19.48 6.66
N LYS A 311 9.90 -18.92 5.94
CA LYS A 311 9.67 -18.37 4.59
C LYS A 311 9.23 -19.46 3.62
N GLY A 312 9.77 -20.67 3.67
CA GLY A 312 9.37 -21.79 2.83
C GLY A 312 7.93 -22.24 3.08
N ALA A 313 7.49 -22.22 4.34
CA ALA A 313 6.13 -22.61 4.73
C ALA A 313 5.09 -21.48 4.54
N SER A 314 5.50 -20.22 4.62
CA SER A 314 4.56 -19.09 4.59
C SER A 314 3.96 -18.83 3.19
N ARG A 315 2.73 -18.29 3.20
CA ARG A 315 2.11 -17.72 2.01
C ARG A 315 2.75 -16.35 1.77
N LYS A 316 3.13 -16.03 0.52
CA LYS A 316 3.56 -14.67 0.19
C LYS A 316 2.39 -13.91 -0.39
N GLU A 317 2.24 -12.69 0.08
CA GLU A 317 1.57 -11.61 -0.65
C GLU A 317 2.64 -10.96 -1.55
N ALA A 318 2.32 -10.77 -2.82
CA ALA A 318 3.06 -9.84 -3.66
C ALA A 318 2.18 -8.63 -3.90
N LYS A 319 2.85 -7.49 -3.96
CA LYS A 319 2.29 -6.20 -4.30
C LYS A 319 3.14 -5.64 -5.42
N GLU A 320 2.51 -5.04 -6.40
CA GLU A 320 3.25 -4.29 -7.41
C GLU A 320 3.74 -3.00 -6.75
N LYS A 321 5.05 -2.86 -6.62
CA LYS A 321 5.65 -1.61 -6.14
C LYS A 321 5.81 -0.68 -7.33
N LEU A 322 5.29 0.52 -7.21
CA LEU A 322 5.56 1.64 -8.11
C LEU A 322 6.87 2.33 -7.72
#